data_AF-A0A0R1KCH8-F1
#
_entry.id   AF-A0A0R1KCH8-F1
#
_cell.length_a   1.000
_cell.length_b   1.000
_cell.length_c   1.000
_cell.angle_alpha   90.00
_cell.angle_beta   90.00
_cell.angle_gamma   90.00
#
_symmetry.space_group_name_H-M   'P 1'
#
loop_
_entity.id
_entity.type
_entity.pdbx_description
1 polymer ?
#
loop_
_entity_poly.entity_id
_entity_poly.type
_entity_poly.pdbx_seq_one_letter_code
_entity_poly.pdbx_strand_id
1 'polypeptide(L)'
;MFTNMSIMVAPILSIGFVLLMKIAMPSAVATGAYLLGMGLSFNNIMGGIMMGSYPLSEEKEKNTLRVLMTSSVSSVEFIIGSILPSLLITVIINIVLIPIAGVPVGKIDWPIYLLYTTVTALISIIIGYVIGIYSNSQMQAGNLSMPIMLLFTLTPMFQSFNKTIENIMSFTYPGMLNDFVLHSMTNNYNINFKDVSVLVIWLIVCLGIFIYAYSKNGLDSE
;
A
#
# COMPACT_ATOMS: atom_id res chain seq x y z
N MET A 1 14.44 1.44 12.51
CA MET A 1 13.34 1.17 11.57
C MET A 1 13.16 -0.32 11.27
N PHE A 2 14.22 -1.07 10.93
CA PHE A 2 14.15 -2.54 10.70
C PHE A 2 13.78 -3.39 11.93
N THR A 3 13.84 -2.83 13.14
CA THR A 3 13.40 -3.48 14.38
C THR A 3 11.95 -3.18 14.75
N ASN A 4 11.28 -2.28 14.04
CA ASN A 4 9.88 -1.97 14.32
C ASN A 4 9.01 -3.10 13.74
N MET A 5 8.61 -4.02 14.61
CA MET A 5 7.87 -5.24 14.25
C MET A 5 6.64 -4.91 13.41
N SER A 6 5.99 -3.77 13.69
CA SER A 6 4.82 -3.30 12.98
C SER A 6 5.04 -2.97 11.50
N ILE A 7 6.24 -2.54 11.11
CA ILE A 7 6.60 -2.22 9.72
C ILE A 7 6.81 -3.52 8.91
N MET A 8 7.34 -4.57 9.55
CA MET A 8 7.63 -5.84 8.86
C MET A 8 6.44 -6.80 8.79
N VAL A 9 5.42 -6.62 9.64
CA VAL A 9 4.23 -7.49 9.69
C VAL A 9 3.58 -7.61 8.31
N ALA A 10 3.35 -6.51 7.61
CA ALA A 10 2.62 -6.55 6.34
C ALA A 10 3.41 -7.19 5.18
N PRO A 11 4.70 -6.88 4.97
CA PRO A 11 5.57 -7.64 4.06
C PRO A 11 5.61 -9.14 4.34
N ILE A 12 5.79 -9.53 5.60
CA ILE A 12 5.87 -10.93 6.00
C ILE A 12 4.52 -11.61 5.75
N LEU A 13 3.41 -10.96 6.13
CA LEU A 13 2.06 -11.47 5.94
C LEU A 13 1.72 -11.58 4.45
N SER A 14 2.14 -10.64 3.61
CA SER A 14 1.96 -10.73 2.15
C SER A 14 2.62 -11.98 1.57
N ILE A 15 3.90 -12.21 1.89
CA ILE A 15 4.64 -13.40 1.44
C ILE A 15 3.96 -14.67 1.97
N GLY A 16 3.65 -14.70 3.27
CA GLY A 16 2.99 -15.84 3.91
C GLY A 16 1.63 -16.15 3.28
N PHE A 17 0.83 -15.11 3.01
CA PHE A 17 -0.50 -15.26 2.42
C PHE A 17 -0.43 -15.82 0.99
N VAL A 18 0.50 -15.34 0.15
CA VAL A 18 0.69 -15.89 -1.20
C VAL A 18 1.09 -17.37 -1.15
N LEU A 19 1.99 -17.74 -0.26
CA LEU A 19 2.40 -19.14 -0.07
C LEU A 19 1.23 -20.01 0.41
N LEU A 20 0.46 -19.54 1.38
CA LEU A 20 -0.72 -20.25 1.88
C LEU A 20 -1.76 -20.46 0.78
N MET A 21 -2.08 -19.42 0.01
CA MET A 21 -3.04 -19.51 -1.08
C MET A 21 -2.57 -20.45 -2.20
N LYS A 22 -1.27 -20.48 -2.48
CA LYS A 22 -0.67 -21.41 -3.45
C LYS A 22 -0.80 -22.87 -3.03
N ILE A 23 -0.80 -23.17 -1.73
CA ILE A 23 -0.95 -24.52 -1.19
C ILE A 23 -2.43 -24.90 -1.00
N ALA A 24 -3.25 -23.96 -0.53
CA ALA A 24 -4.63 -24.21 -0.14
C ALA A 24 -5.59 -24.29 -1.33
N MET A 25 -5.30 -23.59 -2.43
CA MET A 25 -6.20 -23.52 -3.59
C MET A 25 -5.74 -24.44 -4.73
N PRO A 26 -6.69 -25.03 -5.49
CA PRO A 26 -6.36 -25.72 -6.74
C PRO A 26 -5.64 -24.78 -7.71
N SER A 27 -4.64 -25.30 -8.42
CA SER A 27 -3.86 -24.56 -9.43
C SER A 27 -4.71 -23.97 -10.57
N ALA A 28 -5.92 -24.50 -10.78
CA ALA A 28 -6.90 -23.96 -11.73
C ALA A 28 -7.50 -22.61 -11.30
N VAL A 29 -7.51 -22.31 -9.99
CA VAL A 29 -8.09 -21.07 -9.43
C VAL A 29 -6.99 -20.11 -9.00
N ALA A 30 -5.92 -20.61 -8.37
CA ALA A 30 -4.76 -19.82 -7.96
C ALA A 30 -3.78 -19.58 -9.12
N THR A 31 -4.23 -18.86 -10.14
CA THR A 31 -3.33 -18.40 -11.21
C THR A 31 -2.25 -17.50 -10.65
N GLY A 32 -1.07 -17.48 -11.27
CA GLY A 32 0.04 -16.64 -10.81
C GLY A 32 -0.31 -15.15 -10.76
N ALA A 33 -1.17 -14.68 -11.67
CA ALA A 33 -1.68 -13.31 -11.68
C ALA A 33 -2.56 -13.01 -10.46
N TYR A 34 -3.49 -13.92 -10.11
CA TYR A 34 -4.35 -13.77 -8.94
C TYR A 34 -3.53 -13.78 -7.63
N LEU A 35 -2.58 -14.71 -7.51
CA LEU A 35 -1.67 -14.77 -6.36
C LEU A 35 -0.82 -13.50 -6.22
N LEU A 36 -0.30 -12.99 -7.33
CA LEU A 36 0.47 -11.75 -7.35
C LEU A 36 -0.40 -10.54 -6.98
N GLY A 37 -1.62 -10.44 -7.52
CA GLY A 37 -2.57 -9.37 -7.20
C GLY A 37 -2.93 -9.35 -5.71
N MET A 38 -3.16 -10.51 -5.11
CA MET A 38 -3.37 -10.65 -3.66
C MET A 38 -2.13 -10.24 -2.86
N GLY A 39 -0.95 -10.76 -3.20
CA GLY A 39 0.29 -10.43 -2.50
C GLY A 39 0.60 -8.93 -2.55
N LEU A 40 0.46 -8.33 -3.74
CA LEU A 40 0.67 -6.89 -3.93
C LEU A 40 -0.37 -6.06 -3.19
N SER A 41 -1.61 -6.52 -3.08
CA SER A 41 -2.63 -5.85 -2.29
C SER A 41 -2.24 -5.84 -0.80
N PHE A 42 -1.84 -6.98 -0.24
CA PHE A 42 -1.38 -7.06 1.15
C PHE A 42 -0.13 -6.21 1.42
N ASN A 43 0.84 -6.18 0.49
CA ASN A 43 2.07 -5.43 0.68
C ASN A 43 1.88 -3.92 0.46
N ASN A 44 1.29 -3.52 -0.67
CA ASN A 44 1.17 -2.09 -1.02
C ASN A 44 0.08 -1.39 -0.23
N ILE A 45 -1.04 -2.05 0.05
CA ILE A 45 -2.22 -1.40 0.67
C ILE A 45 -2.09 -1.48 2.18
N MET A 46 -2.19 -2.68 2.73
CA MET A 46 -2.06 -2.88 4.17
C MET A 46 -0.67 -2.46 4.65
N GLY A 47 0.41 -2.87 3.97
CA GLY A 47 1.76 -2.44 4.33
C GLY A 47 1.96 -0.93 4.20
N GLY A 48 1.55 -0.32 3.08
CA GLY A 48 1.67 1.13 2.92
C GLY A 48 0.94 1.91 4.02
N ILE A 49 -0.31 1.55 4.31
CA ILE A 49 -1.12 2.24 5.34
C ILE A 49 -0.50 2.05 6.74
N MET A 50 -0.07 0.84 7.11
CA MET A 50 0.55 0.57 8.41
C MET A 50 1.90 1.30 8.55
N MET A 51 2.73 1.28 7.51
CA MET A 51 4.04 1.92 7.51
C MET A 51 3.96 3.45 7.62
N GLY A 52 2.90 4.06 7.06
CA GLY A 52 2.66 5.51 7.21
C GLY A 52 2.02 5.89 8.55
N SER A 53 1.09 5.08 9.06
CA SER A 53 0.28 5.45 10.24
C SER A 53 0.91 5.06 11.58
N TYR A 54 1.47 3.85 11.69
CA TYR A 54 1.85 3.30 13.00
C TYR A 54 3.09 3.97 13.58
N PRO A 55 4.19 4.18 12.84
CA PRO A 55 5.37 4.85 13.39
C PRO A 55 5.03 6.27 13.86
N LEU A 56 4.28 7.04 13.07
CA LEU A 56 3.88 8.39 13.47
C LEU A 56 3.04 8.39 14.76
N SER A 57 2.10 7.45 14.87
CA SER A 57 1.23 7.34 16.04
C SER A 57 1.93 6.79 17.27
N GLU A 58 2.93 5.93 17.08
CA GLU A 58 3.77 5.38 18.15
C GLU A 58 4.68 6.48 18.74
N GLU A 59 5.28 7.32 17.89
CA GLU A 59 6.09 8.45 18.35
C GLU A 59 5.25 9.51 19.09
N LYS A 60 3.97 9.69 18.71
CA LYS A 60 2.99 10.50 19.44
C LYS A 60 2.65 9.90 20.80
N GLU A 61 2.30 8.62 20.83
CA GLU A 61 1.93 7.90 22.07
C GLU A 61 3.05 7.97 23.12
N LYS A 62 4.30 7.90 22.68
CA LYS A 62 5.49 7.93 23.55
C LYS A 62 5.96 9.36 23.88
N ASN A 63 5.29 10.40 23.38
CA ASN A 63 5.72 11.80 23.45
C ASN A 63 7.11 12.08 22.85
N THR A 64 7.68 11.12 22.11
CA THR A 64 8.99 11.25 21.48
C THR A 64 8.92 12.20 20.28
N LEU A 65 7.77 12.29 19.61
CA LEU A 65 7.58 13.23 18.49
C LEU A 65 7.91 14.66 18.92
N ARG A 66 7.47 15.09 20.11
CA ARG A 66 7.79 16.40 20.67
C ARG A 66 9.29 16.61 20.88
N VAL A 67 10.00 15.57 21.33
CA VAL A 67 11.46 15.61 21.51
C VAL A 67 12.17 15.70 20.15
N LEU A 68 11.71 14.99 19.12
CA LEU A 68 12.23 15.06 17.75
C LEU A 68 12.06 16.47 17.15
N MET A 69 10.92 17.11 17.40
CA MET A 69 10.65 18.48 16.96
C MET A 69 11.55 19.51 17.65
N THR A 70 11.92 19.29 18.92
CA THR A 70 12.91 20.15 19.61
C THR A 70 14.35 19.95 19.14
N SER A 71 14.66 18.86 18.44
CA SER A 71 16.00 18.53 17.93
C SER A 71 16.22 19.00 16.48
N SER A 72 15.63 20.14 16.11
CA SER A 72 15.76 20.83 14.82
C SER A 72 15.25 20.07 13.59
N VAL A 73 14.55 18.95 13.76
CA VAL A 73 13.90 18.23 12.66
C VAL A 73 12.49 18.78 12.47
N SER A 74 12.18 19.26 11.27
CA SER A 74 10.81 19.65 10.96
C SER A 74 9.92 18.42 10.80
N SER A 75 8.64 18.58 11.14
CA SER A 75 7.60 17.58 10.93
C SER A 75 7.53 17.07 9.49
N VAL A 76 7.85 17.91 8.51
CA VAL A 76 7.91 17.54 7.09
C VAL A 76 9.12 16.65 6.80
N GLU A 77 10.29 16.98 7.35
CA GLU A 77 11.51 16.16 7.22
C GLU A 77 11.33 14.79 7.86
N PHE A 78 10.62 14.70 8.99
CA PHE A 78 10.29 13.41 9.61
C PHE A 78 9.43 12.54 8.68
N ILE A 79 8.37 13.10 8.10
CA ILE A 79 7.47 12.37 7.18
C ILE A 79 8.23 11.94 5.92
N ILE A 80 8.97 12.85 5.28
CA ILE A 80 9.76 12.53 4.08
C ILE A 80 10.83 11.47 4.39
N GLY A 81 11.51 11.61 5.54
CA GLY A 81 12.52 10.67 6.00
C GLY A 81 11.98 9.28 6.32
N SER A 82 10.69 9.15 6.65
CA SER A 82 10.03 7.88 6.92
C SER A 82 9.35 7.26 5.69
N ILE A 83 8.99 8.06 4.67
CA ILE A 83 8.45 7.57 3.39
C ILE A 83 9.50 6.74 2.64
N LEU A 84 10.73 7.26 2.50
CA LEU A 84 11.79 6.62 1.71
C LEU A 84 12.07 5.17 2.12
N PRO A 85 12.40 4.86 3.38
CA PRO A 85 12.65 3.49 3.82
C PRO A 85 11.41 2.59 3.72
N SER A 86 10.20 3.12 3.95
CA SER A 86 8.96 2.37 3.77
C SER A 86 8.77 1.95 2.32
N LEU A 87 8.94 2.89 1.38
CA LEU A 87 8.89 2.64 -0.05
C LEU A 87 9.92 1.60 -0.51
N LEU A 88 11.17 1.71 -0.04
CA LEU A 88 12.22 0.75 -0.39
C LEU A 88 11.85 -0.68 0.03
N ILE A 89 11.35 -0.85 1.25
CA ILE A 89 10.89 -2.16 1.74
C ILE A 89 9.74 -2.68 0.89
N THR A 90 8.73 -1.84 0.62
CA THR A 90 7.58 -2.24 -0.21
C THR A 90 8.01 -2.66 -1.62
N VAL A 91 8.89 -1.90 -2.27
CA VAL A 91 9.39 -2.22 -3.61
C VAL A 91 10.18 -3.52 -3.64
N ILE A 92 11.08 -3.75 -2.67
CA ILE A 92 11.84 -5.01 -2.57
C ILE A 92 10.87 -6.20 -2.47
N ILE A 93 9.82 -6.07 -1.66
CA ILE A 93 8.86 -7.15 -1.45
C ILE A 93 7.99 -7.36 -2.70
N ASN A 94 7.60 -6.30 -3.41
CA ASN A 94 6.90 -6.42 -4.70
C ASN A 94 7.72 -7.26 -5.69
N ILE A 95 9.03 -7.02 -5.79
CA ILE A 95 9.93 -7.81 -6.64
C ILE A 95 9.99 -9.29 -6.19
N VAL A 96 10.07 -9.53 -4.88
CA VAL A 96 10.13 -10.89 -4.30
C VAL A 96 8.82 -11.66 -4.50
N LEU A 97 7.67 -10.98 -4.54
CA LEU A 97 6.36 -11.62 -4.72
C LEU A 97 6.18 -12.26 -6.11
N ILE A 98 6.84 -11.74 -7.15
CA ILE A 98 6.77 -12.26 -8.52
C ILE A 98 7.12 -13.77 -8.60
N PRO A 99 8.35 -14.20 -8.22
CA PRO A 99 8.73 -15.61 -8.29
C PRO A 99 7.92 -16.47 -7.31
N ILE A 100 7.52 -15.94 -6.15
CA ILE A 100 6.71 -16.66 -5.15
C ILE A 100 5.33 -17.00 -5.73
N ALA A 101 4.69 -16.03 -6.38
CA ALA A 101 3.42 -16.19 -7.08
C ALA A 101 3.50 -17.13 -8.28
N GLY A 102 4.71 -17.52 -8.72
CA GLY A 102 4.90 -18.42 -9.87
C GLY A 102 4.77 -17.72 -11.21
N VAL A 103 4.92 -16.39 -11.24
CA VAL A 103 4.91 -15.60 -12.48
C VAL A 103 6.28 -15.65 -13.16
N PRO A 104 6.37 -15.97 -14.46
CA PRO A 104 7.64 -15.97 -15.18
C PRO A 104 8.22 -14.56 -15.25
N VAL A 105 9.42 -14.38 -14.70
CA VAL A 105 10.10 -13.08 -14.62
C VAL A 105 10.28 -12.42 -16.00
N GLY A 106 10.48 -13.22 -17.05
CA GLY A 106 10.66 -12.73 -18.42
C GLY A 106 9.40 -12.18 -19.10
N LYS A 107 8.21 -12.31 -18.48
CA LYS A 107 6.95 -11.74 -19.01
C LYS A 107 6.64 -10.35 -18.46
N ILE A 108 7.41 -9.87 -17.49
CA ILE A 108 7.13 -8.61 -16.80
C ILE A 108 7.91 -7.48 -17.47
N ASP A 109 7.18 -6.44 -17.87
CA ASP A 109 7.77 -5.14 -18.18
C ASP A 109 8.19 -4.47 -16.87
N TRP A 110 9.48 -4.60 -16.54
CA TRP A 110 10.05 -4.12 -15.29
C TRP A 110 9.83 -2.62 -15.04
N PRO A 111 10.13 -1.71 -16.00
CA PRO A 111 9.83 -0.29 -15.84
C PRO A 111 8.37 0.00 -15.48
N ILE A 112 7.42 -0.57 -16.23
CA ILE A 112 5.98 -0.30 -16.02
C ILE A 112 5.53 -0.90 -14.68
N TYR A 113 5.95 -2.12 -14.38
CA TYR A 113 5.62 -2.82 -13.14
C TYR A 113 6.09 -2.05 -11.90
N LEU A 114 7.36 -1.61 -11.90
CA LEU A 114 7.91 -0.85 -10.78
C LEU A 114 7.19 0.49 -10.63
N LEU A 115 6.88 1.18 -11.73
CA LEU A 115 6.18 2.46 -11.68
C LEU A 115 4.79 2.30 -11.05
N TYR A 116 3.98 1.36 -11.55
CA TYR A 116 2.61 1.17 -11.09
C TYR A 116 2.57 0.76 -9.62
N THR A 117 3.36 -0.25 -9.24
CA THR A 117 3.42 -0.73 -7.86
C THR A 117 3.95 0.32 -6.88
N THR A 118 4.95 1.12 -7.29
CA THR A 118 5.52 2.19 -6.47
C THR A 118 4.54 3.34 -6.26
N VAL A 119 3.83 3.76 -7.31
CA VAL A 119 2.80 4.82 -7.19
C VAL A 119 1.67 4.35 -6.29
N THR A 120 1.20 3.10 -6.45
CA THR A 120 0.19 2.52 -5.55
C THR A 120 0.69 2.46 -4.10
N ALA A 121 1.94 2.04 -3.86
CA ALA A 121 2.53 2.03 -2.53
C ALA A 121 2.55 3.43 -1.91
N LEU A 122 2.97 4.43 -2.69
CA LEU A 122 3.05 5.82 -2.24
C LEU A 122 1.68 6.39 -1.88
N ILE A 123 0.63 6.10 -2.67
CA ILE A 123 -0.76 6.47 -2.34
C ILE A 123 -1.17 5.89 -0.98
N SER A 124 -0.96 4.59 -0.76
CA SER A 124 -1.28 3.93 0.51
C SER A 124 -0.51 4.49 1.69
N ILE A 125 0.77 4.82 1.51
CA ILE A 125 1.61 5.43 2.53
C ILE A 125 1.06 6.82 2.91
N ILE A 126 0.69 7.64 1.93
CA ILE A 126 0.10 8.96 2.18
C ILE A 126 -1.22 8.84 2.95
N ILE A 127 -2.08 7.88 2.57
CA ILE A 127 -3.32 7.59 3.32
C ILE A 127 -2.97 7.19 4.77
N GLY A 128 -1.94 6.37 4.96
CA GLY A 128 -1.41 6.01 6.27
C GLY A 128 -1.00 7.23 7.10
N TYR A 129 -0.27 8.19 6.52
CA TYR A 129 0.09 9.42 7.23
C TYR A 129 -1.12 10.27 7.58
N VAL A 130 -2.12 10.39 6.71
CA VAL A 130 -3.37 11.09 7.04
C VAL A 130 -3.98 10.47 8.29
N ILE A 131 -4.10 9.15 8.34
CA ILE A 131 -4.62 8.43 9.52
C ILE A 131 -3.74 8.69 10.74
N GLY A 132 -2.41 8.60 10.58
CA GLY A 132 -1.42 8.86 11.62
C GLY A 132 -1.47 10.29 12.20
N ILE A 133 -1.85 11.28 11.39
CA ILE A 133 -2.06 12.66 11.85
C ILE A 133 -3.27 12.76 12.77
N TYR A 134 -4.35 12.02 12.50
CA TYR A 134 -5.57 12.04 13.31
C TYR A 134 -5.55 11.09 14.51
N SER A 135 -4.59 10.18 14.60
CA SER A 135 -4.42 9.27 15.74
C SER A 135 -3.45 9.81 16.78
N ASN A 136 -3.76 9.50 18.04
CA ASN A 136 -2.98 9.81 19.24
C ASN A 136 -2.23 8.58 19.78
N SER A 137 -2.59 7.38 19.33
CA SER A 137 -1.93 6.13 19.71
C SER A 137 -1.86 5.15 18.55
N GLN A 138 -0.91 4.21 18.62
CA GLN A 138 -0.75 3.17 17.61
C GLN A 138 -2.01 2.28 17.53
N MET A 139 -2.65 2.02 18.66
CA MET A 139 -3.93 1.28 18.70
C MET A 139 -5.06 2.06 18.01
N GLN A 140 -5.14 3.37 18.22
CA GLN A 140 -6.15 4.20 17.56
C GLN A 140 -5.92 4.27 16.04
N ALA A 141 -4.66 4.37 15.61
CA ALA A 141 -4.29 4.32 14.19
C ALA A 141 -4.71 2.99 13.55
N GLY A 142 -4.51 1.87 14.25
CA GLY A 142 -4.98 0.55 13.83
C GLY A 142 -6.50 0.52 13.67
N ASN A 143 -7.25 1.01 14.65
CA ASN A 143 -8.72 1.02 14.59
C ASN A 143 -9.27 1.90 13.46
N LEU A 144 -8.65 3.06 13.21
CA LEU A 144 -9.04 3.98 12.13
C LEU A 144 -8.69 3.41 10.74
N SER A 145 -7.54 2.75 10.61
CA SER A 145 -7.07 2.18 9.33
C SER A 145 -7.74 0.86 8.97
N MET A 146 -8.17 0.08 9.95
CA MET A 146 -8.76 -1.25 9.75
C MET A 146 -9.87 -1.33 8.70
N PRO A 147 -10.94 -0.48 8.71
CA PRO A 147 -12.00 -0.57 7.71
C PRO A 147 -11.49 -0.29 6.28
N ILE A 148 -10.60 0.68 6.13
CA ILE A 148 -10.01 1.04 4.84
C ILE A 148 -9.11 -0.10 4.34
N MET A 149 -8.26 -0.61 5.22
CA MET A 149 -7.36 -1.72 4.93
C MET A 149 -8.15 -2.98 4.52
N LEU A 150 -9.22 -3.32 5.24
CA LEU A 150 -10.02 -4.51 4.94
C LEU A 150 -10.67 -4.40 3.55
N LEU A 151 -11.32 -3.26 3.27
CA LEU A 151 -12.00 -3.04 1.99
C LEU A 151 -11.01 -3.06 0.82
N PHE A 152 -9.88 -2.36 0.95
CA PHE A 152 -8.94 -2.20 -0.15
C PHE A 152 -8.00 -3.39 -0.33
N THR A 153 -7.59 -4.07 0.74
CA THR A 153 -6.71 -5.25 0.62
C THR A 153 -7.43 -6.44 0.00
N LEU A 154 -8.74 -6.57 0.21
CA LEU A 154 -9.57 -7.63 -0.37
C LEU A 154 -10.08 -7.32 -1.78
N THR A 155 -9.61 -6.23 -2.40
CA THR A 155 -10.04 -5.81 -3.73
C THR A 155 -9.95 -6.91 -4.80
N PRO A 156 -8.86 -7.71 -4.89
CA PRO A 156 -8.80 -8.77 -5.91
C PRO A 156 -9.89 -9.82 -5.75
N MET A 157 -10.32 -10.10 -4.51
CA MET A 157 -11.44 -11.00 -4.23
C MET A 157 -12.77 -10.39 -4.65
N PHE A 158 -12.98 -9.10 -4.36
CA PHE A 158 -14.18 -8.38 -4.76
C PHE A 158 -14.33 -8.26 -6.28
N GLN A 159 -13.23 -8.00 -7.00
CA GLN A 159 -13.24 -7.97 -8.46
C GLN A 159 -13.56 -9.33 -9.08
N SER A 160 -13.13 -10.42 -8.44
CA SER A 160 -13.43 -11.79 -8.88
C SER A 160 -14.87 -12.24 -8.57
N PHE A 161 -15.66 -11.45 -7.82
CA PHE A 161 -16.98 -11.85 -7.33
C PHE A 161 -18.10 -11.64 -8.35
N ASN A 162 -18.17 -10.46 -8.98
CA ASN A 162 -19.15 -10.13 -10.03
C ASN A 162 -18.70 -8.90 -10.83
N LYS A 163 -19.08 -8.82 -12.11
CA LYS A 163 -18.79 -7.73 -13.05
C LYS A 163 -19.19 -6.34 -12.54
N THR A 164 -20.29 -6.23 -11.80
CA THR A 164 -20.71 -4.94 -11.23
C THR A 164 -19.70 -4.43 -10.19
N ILE A 165 -19.23 -5.32 -9.32
CA ILE A 165 -18.25 -4.99 -8.28
C ILE A 165 -16.88 -4.75 -8.93
N GLU A 166 -16.51 -5.58 -9.91
CA GLU A 166 -15.30 -5.41 -10.71
C GLU A 166 -15.21 -3.99 -11.31
N ASN A 167 -16.27 -3.52 -11.95
CA ASN A 167 -16.33 -2.17 -12.53
C ASN A 167 -16.14 -1.08 -11.47
N ILE A 168 -16.80 -1.19 -10.31
CA ILE A 168 -16.67 -0.20 -9.23
C ILE A 168 -15.24 -0.20 -8.68
N MET A 169 -14.68 -1.37 -8.40
CA MET A 169 -13.35 -1.50 -7.83
C MET A 169 -12.26 -1.06 -8.82
N SER A 170 -12.47 -1.19 -10.13
CA SER A 170 -11.51 -0.72 -11.14
C SER A 170 -11.24 0.80 -11.10
N PHE A 171 -12.11 1.59 -10.45
CA PHE A 171 -11.90 3.03 -10.20
C PHE A 171 -11.15 3.32 -8.90
N THR A 172 -10.88 2.30 -8.09
CA THR A 172 -10.06 2.41 -6.89
C THR A 172 -8.60 2.13 -7.23
N TYR A 173 -7.66 2.77 -6.54
CA TYR A 173 -6.24 2.52 -6.78
C TYR A 173 -5.81 1.05 -6.52
N PRO A 174 -6.40 0.29 -5.57
CA PRO A 174 -6.17 -1.16 -5.43
C PRO A 174 -6.69 -1.98 -6.59
N GLY A 175 -7.89 -1.66 -7.09
CA GLY A 175 -8.51 -2.41 -8.18
C GLY A 175 -7.79 -2.19 -9.48
N MET A 176 -7.36 -0.95 -9.74
CA MET A 176 -6.47 -0.65 -10.85
C MET A 176 -5.14 -1.44 -10.78
N LEU A 177 -4.52 -1.56 -9.59
CA LEU A 177 -3.31 -2.37 -9.41
C LEU A 177 -3.56 -3.85 -9.77
N ASN A 178 -4.70 -4.40 -9.35
CA ASN A 178 -5.06 -5.78 -9.66
C ASN A 178 -5.38 -5.96 -11.15
N ASP A 179 -6.10 -5.01 -11.77
CA ASP A 179 -6.38 -5.01 -13.22
C ASP A 179 -5.09 -4.97 -14.04
N PHE A 180 -4.12 -4.15 -13.61
CA PHE A 180 -2.78 -4.09 -14.21
C PHE A 180 -2.09 -5.46 -14.16
N VAL A 181 -2.10 -6.13 -13.00
CA VAL A 181 -1.49 -7.46 -12.84
C VAL A 181 -2.19 -8.51 -13.71
N LEU A 182 -3.52 -8.52 -13.76
CA LEU A 182 -4.29 -9.46 -14.58
C LEU A 182 -4.05 -9.26 -16.08
N HIS A 183 -4.07 -8.01 -16.56
CA HIS A 183 -3.87 -7.70 -17.97
C HIS A 183 -2.42 -7.91 -18.42
N SER A 184 -1.44 -7.59 -17.56
CA SER A 184 -0.01 -7.82 -17.83
C SER A 184 0.32 -9.30 -18.07
N MET A 185 -0.48 -10.21 -17.51
CA MET A 185 -0.26 -11.66 -17.61
C MET A 185 -1.01 -12.32 -18.77
N THR A 186 -2.06 -11.68 -19.29
CA THR A 186 -2.97 -12.24 -20.31
C THR A 186 -2.75 -11.66 -21.71
N ASN A 187 -2.18 -10.46 -21.85
CA ASN A 187 -1.86 -9.83 -23.13
C ASN A 187 -0.57 -9.00 -23.04
N ASN A 188 0.01 -8.61 -24.19
CA ASN A 188 0.94 -7.50 -24.24
C ASN A 188 0.19 -6.24 -23.76
N TYR A 189 0.35 -5.88 -22.48
CA TYR A 189 -0.36 -4.77 -21.86
C TYR A 189 -0.02 -3.47 -22.59
N ASN A 190 -1.03 -2.87 -23.23
CA ASN A 190 -0.95 -1.49 -23.66
C ASN A 190 -1.34 -0.61 -22.49
N ILE A 191 -0.49 0.38 -22.18
CA ILE A 191 -0.77 1.40 -21.15
C ILE A 191 -2.13 2.01 -21.45
N ASN A 192 -3.10 1.73 -20.58
CA ASN A 192 -4.44 2.25 -20.74
C ASN A 192 -4.52 3.64 -20.12
N PHE A 193 -5.05 4.61 -20.86
CA PHE A 193 -5.25 5.97 -20.36
C PHE A 193 -6.12 5.99 -19.10
N LYS A 194 -7.09 5.07 -18.99
CA LYS A 194 -7.94 4.91 -17.80
C LYS A 194 -7.10 4.65 -16.55
N ASP A 195 -6.20 3.67 -16.62
CA ASP A 195 -5.41 3.19 -15.48
C ASP A 195 -4.49 4.29 -14.93
N VAL A 196 -3.78 4.97 -15.85
CA VAL A 196 -2.92 6.11 -15.50
C VAL A 196 -3.74 7.24 -14.88
N SER A 197 -4.92 7.55 -15.45
CA SER A 197 -5.80 8.60 -14.93
C SER A 197 -6.27 8.30 -13.50
N VAL A 198 -6.67 7.07 -13.22
CA VAL A 198 -7.11 6.65 -11.88
C VAL A 198 -5.99 6.84 -10.85
N LEU A 199 -4.76 6.40 -11.15
CA LEU A 199 -3.64 6.58 -10.24
C LEU A 199 -3.31 8.06 -10.01
N VAL A 200 -3.26 8.87 -11.07
CA VAL A 200 -2.94 10.29 -10.97
C VAL A 200 -4.01 11.04 -10.16
N ILE A 201 -5.29 10.76 -10.40
CA ILE A 201 -6.39 11.37 -9.64
C ILE A 201 -6.29 11.00 -8.16
N TRP A 202 -6.09 9.72 -7.84
CA TRP A 202 -5.95 9.27 -6.45
C TRP A 202 -4.73 9.89 -5.77
N LEU A 203 -3.61 9.98 -6.49
CA LEU A 203 -2.40 10.63 -5.97
C LEU A 203 -2.65 12.10 -5.64
N ILE A 204 -3.29 12.85 -6.54
CA ILE A 204 -3.61 14.27 -6.32
C ILE A 204 -4.59 14.44 -5.15
N VAL A 205 -5.63 13.60 -5.08
CA VAL A 205 -6.62 13.64 -3.99
C VAL A 205 -5.96 13.32 -2.64
N CYS A 206 -5.14 12.28 -2.56
CA CYS A 206 -4.44 11.91 -1.33
C CYS A 206 -3.45 12.99 -0.89
N LEU A 207 -2.69 13.58 -1.83
CA LEU A 207 -1.80 14.70 -1.51
C LEU A 207 -2.57 15.93 -1.03
N GLY A 208 -3.70 16.26 -1.66
CA GLY A 208 -4.56 17.37 -1.24
C GLY A 208 -5.11 17.17 0.18
N ILE A 209 -5.62 15.97 0.49
CA ILE A 209 -6.10 15.62 1.83
C ILE A 209 -4.95 15.67 2.84
N PHE A 210 -3.77 15.17 2.48
CA PHE A 210 -2.59 15.20 3.33
C PHE A 210 -2.15 16.63 3.65
N ILE A 211 -2.03 17.51 2.66
CA ILE A 211 -1.69 18.93 2.87
C ILE A 211 -2.73 19.60 3.75
N TYR A 212 -4.02 19.36 3.51
CA TYR A 212 -5.09 19.92 4.33
C TYR A 212 -5.03 19.43 5.77
N ALA A 213 -4.92 18.12 5.99
CA ALA A 213 -4.80 17.52 7.32
C ALA A 213 -3.57 18.04 8.07
N TYR A 214 -2.43 18.15 7.38
CA TYR A 214 -1.20 18.68 7.93
C TYR A 214 -1.31 20.16 8.31
N SER A 215 -1.92 20.98 7.45
CA SER A 215 -2.08 22.42 7.71
C SER A 215 -3.01 22.73 8.88
N LYS A 216 -4.00 21.86 9.13
CA LYS A 216 -5.04 22.07 10.14
C LYS A 216 -4.68 21.50 11.50
N ASN A 217 -4.04 20.33 11.51
CA ASN A 217 -3.67 19.59 12.72
C ASN A 217 -2.14 19.51 12.83
N GLY A 218 -1.45 20.63 12.58
CA GLY A 218 0.01 20.70 12.58
C GLY A 218 0.56 19.81 13.71
N LEU A 219 1.53 18.96 13.41
CA LEU A 219 2.00 17.87 14.30
C LEU A 219 2.51 18.34 15.69
N ASP A 220 2.49 19.65 15.94
CA ASP A 220 2.76 20.36 17.20
C ASP A 220 1.50 20.83 17.97
N SER A 221 0.28 20.55 17.51
CA SER A 221 -0.95 20.95 18.20
C SER A 221 -1.36 19.92 19.27
N GLU A 222 -0.50 19.75 20.29
CA GLU A 222 -0.81 19.53 21.72
C GLU A 222 0.49 19.44 22.56
#